data_AF-A0A7S0BN81-F1
#
_entry.id   AF-A0A7S0BN81-F1
#
_cell.length_a   1.000
_cell.length_b   1.000
_cell.length_c   1.000
_cell.angle_alpha   90.00
_cell.angle_beta   90.00
_cell.angle_gamma   90.00
#
_symmetry.space_group_name_H-M   'P 1'
#
loop_
_entity.id
_entity.type
_entity.pdbx_description
1 polymer ?
#
loop_
_entity_poly.entity_id
_entity_poly.type
_entity_poly.pdbx_seq_one_letter_code
_entity_poly.pdbx_strand_id
1 'polypeptide(L)'
;NWLDNIRDWCVSRQLWWGHRIPAYIAKAKNGSSDWFVGRDEDEARNRAAEGLGVDAAELTLEQDEDVLDTWFSSGLFPFSVFGWPEETKDLQGFFPTTLLETGHDILFFWVARMVMMSLALTDKLPFKTVYLHAMVRDKHGRKMTKSLGNVIDPLEVIGGANLDQLLEKLQSSNLDSRELE
;
A
#
# COMPACT_ATOMS: atom_id res chain seq x y z
N ASN A 1 13.56 15.33 10.40
CA ASN A 1 13.34 14.51 11.61
C ASN A 1 12.92 13.08 11.34
N TRP A 2 11.80 12.78 10.64
CA TRP A 2 11.40 11.37 10.43
C TRP A 2 12.29 10.64 9.41
N LEU A 3 12.53 11.25 8.24
CA LEU A 3 13.37 10.64 7.20
C LEU A 3 14.84 10.47 7.63
N ASP A 4 15.35 11.37 8.48
CA ASP A 4 16.75 11.35 8.93
C ASP A 4 17.09 10.14 9.83
N ASN A 5 16.08 9.49 10.42
CA ASN A 5 16.25 8.34 11.31
C ASN A 5 15.34 7.18 10.90
N ILE A 6 15.09 7.05 9.59
CA ILE A 6 14.28 5.96 9.07
C ILE A 6 15.03 4.63 9.24
N ARG A 7 14.27 3.56 9.54
CA ARG A 7 14.78 2.19 9.60
C ARG A 7 14.27 1.40 8.42
N ASP A 8 14.91 0.27 8.17
CA ASP A 8 14.49 -0.69 7.16
C ASP A 8 13.00 -1.00 7.29
N TRP A 9 12.33 -0.93 6.15
CA TRP A 9 10.91 -1.20 6.05
C TRP A 9 10.71 -2.67 5.74
N CYS A 10 10.19 -3.42 6.72
CA CYS A 10 9.68 -4.76 6.46
C CYS A 10 8.43 -4.66 5.57
N VAL A 11 8.58 -5.03 4.29
CA VAL A 11 7.52 -4.95 3.27
C VAL A 11 6.65 -6.20 3.20
N SER A 12 7.06 -7.33 3.80
CA SER A 12 6.29 -8.58 3.74
C SER A 12 5.20 -8.63 4.81
N ARG A 13 4.07 -9.28 4.51
CA ARG A 13 2.91 -9.42 5.40
C ARG A 13 2.33 -10.83 5.27
N GLN A 14 2.10 -11.47 6.41
CA GLN A 14 1.38 -12.75 6.52
C GLN A 14 -0.14 -12.51 6.46
N LEU A 15 -0.62 -11.99 5.34
CA LEU A 15 -2.03 -11.67 5.08
C LEU A 15 -2.48 -12.34 3.79
N TRP A 16 -3.78 -12.61 3.69
CA TRP A 16 -4.36 -13.24 2.49
C TRP A 16 -4.65 -12.24 1.37
N TRP A 17 -4.81 -10.96 1.72
CA TRP A 17 -5.15 -9.90 0.77
C TRP A 17 -3.97 -8.97 0.53
N GLY A 18 -3.46 -8.98 -0.70
CA GLY A 18 -2.37 -8.12 -1.15
C GLY A 18 -1.75 -8.66 -2.42
N HIS A 19 -0.73 -7.97 -2.92
CA HIS A 19 0.06 -8.46 -4.06
C HIS A 19 1.05 -9.51 -3.54
N ARG A 20 0.93 -10.75 -4.02
CA ARG A 20 1.85 -11.83 -3.64
C ARG A 20 3.28 -11.47 -4.03
N ILE A 21 4.23 -11.69 -3.13
CA ILE A 21 5.63 -11.34 -3.37
C ILE A 21 6.17 -12.21 -4.53
N PRO A 22 6.82 -11.62 -5.55
CA PRO A 22 7.37 -12.35 -6.69
C PRO A 22 8.74 -13.01 -6.37
N ALA A 23 8.85 -13.60 -5.18
CA ALA A 23 10.03 -14.31 -4.70
C ALA A 23 9.75 -15.80 -4.58
N TYR A 24 10.72 -16.63 -4.94
CA TYR A 24 10.58 -18.08 -5.04
C TYR A 24 11.77 -18.73 -4.34
N ILE A 25 11.50 -19.67 -3.44
CA ILE A 25 12.55 -20.55 -2.90
C ILE A 25 12.78 -21.66 -3.93
N ALA A 26 13.97 -21.66 -4.54
CA ALA A 26 14.37 -22.70 -5.47
C ALA A 26 15.12 -23.79 -4.71
N LYS A 27 14.80 -25.06 -4.99
CA LYS A 27 15.42 -26.25 -4.41
C LYS A 27 15.92 -27.15 -5.55
N ALA A 28 17.22 -27.37 -5.63
CA ALA A 28 17.83 -28.24 -6.63
C ALA A 28 17.95 -29.69 -6.13
N LYS A 29 18.00 -30.65 -7.06
CA LYS A 29 18.16 -32.08 -6.75
C LYS A 29 19.46 -32.42 -6.01
N ASN A 30 20.52 -31.63 -6.21
CA ASN A 30 21.80 -31.78 -5.51
C ASN A 30 21.74 -31.30 -4.04
N GLY A 31 20.59 -30.77 -3.60
CA GLY A 31 20.37 -30.27 -2.23
C GLY A 31 20.62 -28.78 -2.03
N SER A 32 21.10 -28.03 -3.04
CA SER A 32 21.26 -26.58 -2.93
C SER A 32 19.90 -25.87 -2.96
N SER A 33 19.74 -24.81 -2.17
CA SER A 33 18.53 -24.00 -2.13
C SER A 33 18.84 -22.53 -1.87
N ASP A 34 18.17 -21.63 -2.57
CA ASP A 34 18.24 -20.19 -2.35
C ASP A 34 17.00 -19.47 -2.91
N TRP A 35 16.81 -18.20 -2.52
CA TRP A 35 15.71 -17.35 -2.96
C TRP A 35 16.02 -16.62 -4.25
N PHE A 36 15.07 -16.62 -5.18
CA PHE A 36 15.17 -15.93 -6.47
C PHE A 36 13.90 -15.12 -6.74
N VAL A 37 14.07 -13.93 -7.31
CA VAL A 37 12.97 -13.02 -7.66
C VAL A 37 12.80 -13.01 -9.18
N GLY A 38 11.55 -13.07 -9.65
CA GLY A 38 11.21 -13.01 -11.08
C GLY A 38 9.78 -12.50 -11.27
N ARG A 39 9.49 -11.83 -12.39
CA ARG A 39 8.13 -11.32 -12.68
C ARG A 39 7.10 -12.44 -12.79
N ASP A 40 7.58 -13.62 -13.13
CA ASP A 40 6.87 -14.89 -13.16
C ASP A 40 7.81 -16.03 -12.71
N GLU A 41 7.25 -17.24 -12.61
CA GLU A 41 7.99 -18.43 -12.19
C GLU A 41 9.10 -18.81 -13.19
N ASP A 42 8.88 -18.60 -14.49
CA ASP A 42 9.87 -18.95 -15.53
C ASP A 42 11.12 -18.06 -15.44
N GLU A 43 10.94 -16.75 -15.25
CA GLU A 43 12.04 -15.82 -15.00
C GLU A 43 12.80 -16.19 -13.71
N ALA A 44 12.08 -16.50 -12.63
CA ALA A 44 12.69 -16.93 -11.37
C ALA A 44 13.46 -18.25 -11.53
N ARG A 45 12.92 -19.21 -12.29
CA ARG A 45 13.54 -20.52 -12.57
C ARG A 45 14.83 -20.37 -13.36
N ASN A 46 14.84 -19.52 -14.39
CA ASN A 46 16.04 -19.27 -15.18
C ASN A 46 17.14 -18.63 -14.33
N ARG A 47 16.79 -17.65 -13.49
CA ARG A 47 17.73 -17.05 -12.54
C ARG A 47 18.25 -18.05 -11.51
N ALA A 48 17.39 -18.92 -11.02
CA ALA A 48 17.77 -19.97 -10.08
C ALA A 48 18.72 -21.01 -10.71
N ALA A 49 18.49 -21.38 -11.97
CA ALA A 49 19.36 -22.29 -12.71
C ALA A 49 20.77 -21.72 -12.86
N GLU A 50 20.87 -20.45 -13.24
CA GLU A 50 22.14 -19.73 -13.34
C GLU A 50 22.82 -19.57 -11.96
N GLY A 51 22.08 -19.12 -10.95
CA GLY A 51 22.61 -18.86 -9.61
C GLY A 51 23.06 -20.10 -8.86
N LEU A 52 22.41 -21.25 -9.09
CA LEU A 52 22.76 -22.53 -8.47
C LEU A 52 23.66 -23.41 -9.36
N GLY A 53 23.90 -23.02 -10.61
CA GLY A 53 24.72 -23.76 -11.56
C GLY A 53 24.17 -25.13 -11.92
N VAL A 54 22.84 -25.26 -12.00
CA VAL A 54 22.12 -26.51 -12.32
C VAL A 54 21.16 -26.29 -13.49
N ASP A 55 20.68 -27.38 -14.09
CA ASP A 55 19.66 -27.29 -15.14
C ASP A 55 18.31 -26.86 -14.53
N ALA A 56 17.55 -26.01 -15.24
CA ALA A 56 16.24 -25.54 -14.81
C ALA A 56 15.22 -26.68 -14.56
N ALA A 57 15.38 -27.82 -15.23
CA ALA A 57 14.59 -29.04 -15.04
C ALA A 57 14.93 -29.79 -13.74
N GLU A 58 16.04 -29.46 -13.08
CA GLU A 58 16.43 -30.02 -11.79
C GLU A 58 15.94 -29.18 -10.59
N LEU A 59 15.21 -28.11 -10.85
CA LEU A 59 14.71 -27.19 -9.85
C LEU A 59 13.22 -27.40 -9.54
N THR A 60 12.90 -27.37 -8.25
CA THR A 60 11.54 -27.16 -7.74
C THR A 60 11.47 -25.74 -7.18
N LEU A 61 10.49 -24.95 -7.61
CA LEU A 61 10.24 -23.60 -7.11
C LEU A 61 8.97 -23.57 -6.28
N GLU A 62 8.99 -22.76 -5.23
CA GLU A 62 7.85 -22.51 -4.36
C GLU A 62 7.80 -21.00 -4.10
N GLN A 63 6.72 -20.35 -4.54
CA GLN A 63 6.56 -18.90 -4.37
C GLN A 63 6.27 -18.57 -2.90
N ASP A 64 6.86 -17.49 -2.40
CA ASP A 64 6.58 -16.94 -1.07
C ASP A 64 5.07 -16.75 -0.87
N GLU A 65 4.56 -17.17 0.29
CA GLU A 65 3.14 -17.05 0.65
C GLU A 65 2.79 -15.65 1.14
N ASP A 66 3.80 -14.84 1.52
CA ASP A 66 3.59 -13.46 1.95
C ASP A 66 3.08 -12.56 0.81
N VAL A 67 2.35 -11.53 1.23
CA VAL A 67 1.95 -10.41 0.37
C VAL A 67 2.70 -9.14 0.73
N LEU A 68 2.80 -8.21 -0.23
CA LEU A 68 3.37 -6.89 -0.03
C LEU A 68 2.45 -6.02 0.85
N ASP A 69 3.08 -5.24 1.73
CA ASP A 69 2.45 -4.18 2.51
C ASP A 69 1.63 -3.24 1.60
N THR A 70 0.40 -2.89 2.00
CA THR A 70 -0.47 -1.98 1.24
C THR A 70 0.20 -0.64 0.94
N TRP A 71 1.10 -0.18 1.82
CA TRP A 71 1.87 1.05 1.58
C TRP A 71 2.91 0.91 0.46
N PHE A 72 3.32 -0.31 0.10
CA PHE A 72 4.20 -0.58 -1.03
C PHE A 72 3.52 -0.22 -2.35
N SER A 73 2.37 -0.82 -2.64
CA SER A 73 1.62 -0.50 -3.86
C SER A 73 1.09 0.94 -3.84
N SER A 74 0.61 1.43 -2.69
CA SER A 74 0.13 2.80 -2.54
C SER A 74 1.25 3.84 -2.72
N GLY A 75 2.50 3.49 -2.40
CA GLY A 75 3.67 4.32 -2.63
C GLY A 75 4.02 4.49 -4.11
N LEU A 76 3.61 3.56 -4.98
CA LEU A 76 3.81 3.64 -6.43
C LEU A 76 2.78 4.52 -7.14
N PHE A 77 1.70 4.91 -6.43
CA PHE A 77 0.55 5.63 -6.98
C PHE A 77 0.90 6.82 -7.89
N PRO A 78 1.89 7.69 -7.59
CA PRO A 78 2.13 8.89 -8.40
C PRO A 78 2.51 8.63 -9.86
N PHE A 79 2.99 7.43 -10.20
CA PHE A 79 3.46 7.09 -11.53
C PHE A 79 2.84 5.79 -12.08
N SER A 80 2.46 4.84 -11.21
CA SER A 80 1.82 3.59 -11.66
C SER A 80 0.47 3.83 -12.32
N VAL A 81 -0.28 4.85 -11.88
CA VAL A 81 -1.58 5.22 -12.49
C VAL A 81 -1.46 5.74 -13.91
N PHE A 82 -0.26 6.16 -14.32
CA PHE A 82 0.04 6.60 -15.67
C PHE A 82 0.67 5.49 -16.52
N GLY A 83 0.66 4.24 -16.05
CA GLY A 83 1.13 3.07 -16.82
C GLY A 83 2.62 2.77 -16.67
N TRP A 84 3.31 3.38 -15.71
CA TRP A 84 4.64 2.91 -15.31
C TRP A 84 4.56 1.41 -14.90
N PRO A 85 5.53 0.57 -15.29
CA PRO A 85 6.88 0.88 -15.77
C PRO A 85 7.02 1.20 -17.26
N GLU A 86 5.94 1.22 -18.03
CA GLU A 86 6.00 1.52 -19.46
C GLU A 86 6.14 3.04 -19.72
N GLU A 87 6.83 3.40 -20.80
CA GLU A 87 7.01 4.78 -21.26
C GLU A 87 5.76 5.29 -22.00
N THR A 88 4.67 5.44 -21.26
CA THR A 88 3.40 5.88 -21.84
C THR A 88 3.37 7.40 -22.07
N LYS A 89 2.46 7.84 -22.95
CA LYS A 89 2.20 9.28 -23.15
C LYS A 89 1.68 9.97 -21.89
N ASP A 90 0.90 9.26 -21.08
CA ASP A 90 0.34 9.79 -19.84
C ASP A 90 1.44 9.97 -18.79
N LEU A 91 2.38 9.03 -18.69
CA LEU A 91 3.51 9.16 -17.77
C LEU A 91 4.36 10.38 -18.14
N GLN A 92 4.63 10.60 -19.42
CA GLN A 92 5.37 11.77 -19.89
C GLN A 92 4.60 13.08 -19.73
N GLY A 93 3.27 13.05 -19.89
CA GLY A 93 2.43 14.25 -19.85
C GLY A 93 2.05 14.71 -18.44
N PHE A 94 1.91 13.78 -17.48
CA PHE A 94 1.29 14.05 -16.19
C PHE A 94 2.15 13.76 -14.96
N PHE A 95 3.32 13.12 -15.12
CA PHE A 95 4.28 12.88 -14.05
C PHE A 95 5.59 13.66 -14.26
N PRO A 96 6.09 14.40 -13.25
CA PRO A 96 5.54 14.59 -11.90
C PRO A 96 4.27 15.43 -11.83
N THR A 97 3.46 15.17 -10.80
CA THR A 97 2.25 15.96 -10.53
C THR A 97 2.58 17.29 -9.84
N THR A 98 1.61 18.21 -9.78
CA THR A 98 1.84 19.54 -9.15
C THR A 98 1.42 19.57 -7.67
N LEU A 99 0.34 18.90 -7.30
CA LEU A 99 -0.27 18.97 -5.97
C LEU A 99 -0.69 17.58 -5.49
N LEU A 100 -0.31 17.23 -4.27
CA LEU A 100 -0.93 16.15 -3.51
C LEU A 100 -1.72 16.74 -2.34
N GLU A 101 -3.02 16.48 -2.30
CA GLU A 101 -3.89 16.81 -1.16
C GLU A 101 -4.11 15.56 -0.31
N THR A 102 -3.90 15.67 1.01
CA THR A 102 -4.20 14.59 1.95
C THR A 102 -4.30 15.08 3.40
N GLY A 103 -4.74 14.20 4.31
CA GLY A 103 -4.67 14.43 5.75
C GLY A 103 -3.25 14.24 6.28
N HIS A 104 -2.89 14.99 7.32
CA HIS A 104 -1.56 14.87 7.95
C HIS A 104 -1.33 13.52 8.67
N ASP A 105 -2.38 12.74 8.89
CA ASP A 105 -2.36 11.45 9.58
C ASP A 105 -1.63 10.35 8.80
N ILE A 106 -1.56 10.46 7.47
CA ILE A 106 -0.84 9.52 6.60
C ILE A 106 0.40 10.12 5.93
N LEU A 107 0.89 11.26 6.45
CA LEU A 107 2.09 11.93 5.94
C LEU A 107 3.31 10.98 5.87
N PHE A 108 3.55 10.20 6.92
CA PHE A 108 4.71 9.29 6.96
C PHE A 108 4.44 7.92 6.33
N PHE A 109 3.20 7.44 6.39
CA PHE A 109 2.84 6.14 5.85
C PHE A 109 2.66 6.18 4.32
N TRP A 110 2.20 7.30 3.77
CA TRP A 110 1.89 7.44 2.35
C TRP A 110 2.77 8.45 1.64
N VAL A 111 2.72 9.72 2.04
CA VAL A 111 3.42 10.81 1.32
C VAL A 111 4.93 10.57 1.29
N ALA A 112 5.53 10.23 2.44
CA ALA A 112 6.94 9.91 2.52
C ALA A 112 7.32 8.66 1.71
N ARG A 113 6.44 7.64 1.67
CA ARG A 113 6.65 6.43 0.86
C ARG A 113 6.58 6.73 -0.64
N MET A 114 5.65 7.58 -1.07
CA MET A 114 5.59 8.05 -2.46
C MET A 114 6.87 8.78 -2.87
N VAL A 115 7.38 9.67 -2.03
CA VAL A 115 8.65 10.38 -2.30
C VAL A 115 9.82 9.39 -2.41
N MET A 116 9.94 8.48 -1.43
CA MET A 116 11.00 7.46 -1.40
C MET A 116 10.98 6.56 -2.64
N MET A 117 9.82 5.98 -2.97
CA MET A 117 9.68 5.06 -4.10
C MET A 117 9.87 5.78 -5.44
N SER A 118 9.33 6.98 -5.59
CA SER A 118 9.47 7.79 -6.80
C SER A 118 10.92 8.16 -7.07
N LEU A 119 11.65 8.60 -6.05
CA LEU A 119 13.09 8.89 -6.18
C LEU A 119 13.87 7.63 -6.53
N ALA A 120 13.62 6.51 -5.83
CA ALA A 120 14.34 5.27 -6.08
C ALA A 120 14.10 4.66 -7.47
N LEU A 121 12.90 4.79 -8.03
CA LEU A 121 12.50 4.13 -9.28
C LEU A 121 12.52 5.04 -10.51
N THR A 122 12.45 6.35 -10.32
CA THR A 122 12.31 7.31 -11.44
C THR A 122 13.26 8.50 -11.35
N ASP A 123 14.00 8.65 -10.25
CA ASP A 123 14.87 9.81 -9.93
C ASP A 123 14.15 11.17 -10.00
N LYS A 124 12.83 11.16 -9.81
CA LYS A 124 11.96 12.35 -9.81
C LYS A 124 11.16 12.42 -8.53
N LEU A 125 10.98 13.65 -8.03
CA LEU A 125 9.98 13.90 -6.99
C LEU A 125 8.57 13.69 -7.57
N PRO A 126 7.65 13.05 -6.84
CA PRO A 126 6.33 12.69 -7.37
C PRO A 126 5.35 13.88 -7.49
N PHE A 127 5.54 14.90 -6.67
CA PHE A 127 4.74 16.12 -6.60
C PHE A 127 5.59 17.31 -6.16
N LYS A 128 5.19 18.52 -6.56
CA LYS A 128 5.85 19.78 -6.17
C LYS A 128 5.33 20.34 -4.84
N THR A 129 4.04 20.21 -4.58
CA THR A 129 3.37 20.76 -3.41
C THR A 129 2.57 19.68 -2.69
N VAL A 130 2.65 19.65 -1.36
CA VAL A 130 1.78 18.84 -0.50
C VAL A 130 0.86 19.78 0.28
N TYR A 131 -0.45 19.63 0.10
CA TYR A 131 -1.46 20.33 0.88
C TYR A 131 -2.03 19.38 1.94
N LEU A 132 -1.78 19.72 3.20
CA LEU A 132 -2.25 18.94 4.35
C LEU A 132 -3.49 19.59 4.95
N HIS A 133 -4.66 18.99 4.70
CA HIS A 133 -5.91 19.50 5.26
C HIS A 133 -6.11 19.05 6.71
N ALA A 134 -7.00 19.76 7.42
CA ALA A 134 -7.40 19.42 8.77
C ALA A 134 -8.21 18.11 8.80
N MET A 135 -8.21 17.45 9.97
CA MET A 135 -9.01 16.25 10.18
C MET A 135 -10.40 16.62 10.71
N VAL A 136 -11.43 16.00 10.16
CA VAL A 136 -12.79 16.09 10.71
C VAL A 136 -12.83 15.38 12.06
N ARG A 137 -13.46 16.05 13.03
CA ARG A 137 -13.54 15.60 14.42
C ARG A 137 -14.99 15.51 14.86
N ASP A 138 -15.27 14.59 15.78
CA ASP A 138 -16.57 14.49 16.43
C ASP A 138 -16.82 15.64 17.42
N LYS A 139 -18.01 15.64 18.04
CA LYS A 139 -18.44 16.66 19.03
C LYS A 139 -17.51 16.77 20.25
N HIS A 140 -16.71 15.74 20.53
CA HIS A 140 -15.74 15.70 21.63
C HIS A 140 -14.32 16.04 21.19
N GLY A 141 -14.13 16.39 19.92
CA GLY A 141 -12.83 16.72 19.35
C GLY A 141 -11.98 15.49 18.99
N ARG A 142 -12.53 14.27 19.03
CA ARG A 142 -11.80 13.05 18.61
C ARG A 142 -11.81 12.95 17.10
N LYS A 143 -10.73 12.42 16.51
CA LYS A 143 -10.69 12.13 15.07
C LYS A 143 -11.85 11.18 14.72
N MET A 144 -12.58 11.45 13.65
CA MET A 144 -13.58 10.51 13.14
C MET A 144 -12.88 9.29 12.53
N THR A 145 -13.17 8.09 13.05
CA THR A 145 -12.65 6.83 12.50
C THR A 145 -13.71 5.74 12.56
N LYS A 146 -13.73 4.85 11.56
CA LYS A 146 -14.64 3.69 11.55
C LYS A 146 -14.44 2.78 12.76
N SER A 147 -13.21 2.69 13.26
CA SER A 147 -12.87 1.88 14.43
C SER A 147 -13.48 2.41 15.72
N LEU A 148 -13.66 3.73 15.85
CA LEU A 148 -14.29 4.35 17.01
C LEU A 148 -15.82 4.42 16.88
N GLY A 149 -16.36 4.13 15.69
CA GLY A 149 -17.79 4.22 15.41
C GLY A 149 -18.35 5.65 15.38
N ASN A 150 -17.51 6.68 15.51
CA ASN A 150 -17.91 8.09 15.59
C ASN A 150 -17.98 8.79 14.22
N VAL A 151 -18.25 8.03 13.16
CA VAL A 151 -18.29 8.54 11.78
C VAL A 151 -19.70 8.98 11.43
N ILE A 152 -19.81 10.10 10.74
CA ILE A 152 -21.05 10.54 10.10
C ILE A 152 -20.96 10.20 8.62
N ASP A 153 -22.01 9.57 8.08
CA ASP A 153 -22.07 9.27 6.65
C ASP A 153 -22.28 10.57 5.86
N PRO A 154 -21.39 10.93 4.91
CA PRO A 154 -21.54 12.15 4.13
C PRO A 154 -22.86 12.19 3.33
N LEU A 155 -23.43 11.04 2.94
CA LEU A 155 -24.70 11.00 2.23
C LEU A 155 -25.88 11.44 3.11
N GLU A 156 -25.82 11.18 4.42
CA GLU A 156 -26.81 11.61 5.39
C GLU A 156 -26.76 13.13 5.61
N VAL A 157 -25.56 13.72 5.52
CA VAL A 157 -25.40 15.19 5.59
C VAL A 157 -25.97 15.88 4.35
N ILE A 158 -25.80 15.27 3.17
CA ILE A 158 -26.26 15.84 1.89
C ILE A 158 -27.78 15.66 1.71
N GLY A 159 -28.27 14.43 1.87
CA GLY A 159 -29.66 14.06 1.58
C GLY A 159 -30.61 14.17 2.78
N GLY A 160 -30.06 14.38 3.97
CA GLY A 160 -30.77 14.21 5.23
C GLY A 160 -30.87 12.74 5.64
N ALA A 161 -31.11 12.51 6.92
CA ALA A 161 -31.41 11.20 7.48
C ALA A 161 -32.57 11.32 8.46
N ASN A 162 -33.39 10.28 8.58
CA ASN A 162 -34.41 10.23 9.62
C ASN A 162 -33.79 9.71 10.92
N LEU A 163 -34.40 10.06 12.06
CA LEU A 163 -33.88 9.69 13.37
C LEU A 163 -33.83 8.17 13.58
N ASP A 164 -34.86 7.45 13.13
CA ASP A 164 -34.96 6.00 13.33
C ASP A 164 -33.83 5.23 12.61
N GLN A 165 -33.49 5.62 11.38
CA GLN A 165 -32.38 5.07 10.60
C GLN A 165 -31.03 5.33 11.27
N LEU A 166 -30.84 6.52 11.84
CA LEU A 166 -29.61 6.84 12.56
C LEU A 166 -29.48 6.00 13.83
N LEU A 167 -30.58 5.82 14.58
CA LEU A 167 -30.61 4.99 15.79
C LEU A 167 -30.35 3.51 15.46
N GLU A 168 -30.95 2.98 14.40
CA GLU A 168 -30.71 1.60 13.95
C GLU A 168 -29.24 1.39 13.53
N LYS A 169 -28.65 2.34 12.80
CA LYS A 169 -27.23 2.27 12.43
C LYS A 169 -26.30 2.28 13.65
N LEU A 170 -26.62 3.08 14.68
CA LEU A 170 -25.82 3.12 15.90
C LEU A 170 -25.73 1.75 16.58
N GLN A 171 -26.80 0.94 16.54
CA GLN A 171 -26.81 -0.43 17.11
C GLN A 171 -25.86 -1.40 16.40
N SER A 172 -25.57 -1.17 15.12
CA SER A 172 -24.65 -2.00 14.32
C SER A 172 -23.24 -1.38 14.17
N SER A 173 -23.00 -0.27 14.86
CA SER A 173 -21.73 0.46 14.78
C SER A 173 -20.69 -0.04 15.79
N ASN A 174 -19.44 0.40 15.64
CA ASN A 174 -18.37 0.16 16.61
C ASN A 174 -18.37 1.15 17.78
N LEU A 175 -19.44 1.93 17.96
CA LEU A 175 -19.50 2.94 19.02
C LEU A 175 -19.55 2.24 20.40
N ASP A 176 -18.87 2.82 21.38
CA ASP A 176 -18.88 2.30 22.75
C ASP A 176 -20.32 2.28 23.30
N SER A 177 -20.72 1.19 23.95
CA SER A 177 -22.08 1.04 24.45
C SER A 177 -22.47 2.12 25.47
N ARG A 178 -21.49 2.70 26.18
CA ARG A 178 -21.71 3.82 27.11
C ARG A 178 -22.07 5.13 26.41
N GLU A 179 -21.85 5.23 25.11
CA GLU A 179 -22.23 6.38 24.29
C GLU A 179 -23.59 6.18 23.59
N LEU A 180 -24.22 5.01 23.74
CA LEU A 180 -25.56 4.71 23.21
C LEU A 180 -26.70 5.07 24.20
N GLU A 181 -26.38 5.18 25.49
CA GLU A 181 -27.30 5.58 26.58
C GLU A 181 -27.27 7.10 26.83
#